data_AF-A0A9J6H7F0-F1
#
_entry.id   AF-A0A9J6H7F0-F1
#
_cell.length_a   1.000
_cell.length_b   1.000
_cell.length_c   1.000
_cell.angle_alpha   90.00
_cell.angle_beta   90.00
_cell.angle_gamma   90.00
#
_symmetry.space_group_name_H-M   'P 1'
#
loop_
_entity.id
_entity.type
_entity.pdbx_description
1 polymer ?
#
loop_
_entity_poly.entity_id
_entity_poly.type
_entity_poly.pdbx_seq_one_letter_code
_entity_poly.pdbx_strand_id
1 'polypeptide(L)'
;MRKIMRQFWPQVSKKNQQRLFLPYSHGITKGYNTWTQGSYGYSWDMMVHKWRPVHAKLILYDNITQRAHFLDPEKFTTSRRWQHQAHMVVQFAHCIRDRARQEFGMKEVEIYVDVWMSLNGRFAQR
;
A
#
# COMPACT_ATOMS: atom_id res chain seq x y z
N MET A 1 31.67 -43.23 -29.12
CA MET A 1 31.52 -42.74 -30.53
C MET A 1 30.07 -42.31 -30.72
N ARG A 2 29.79 -40.99 -30.83
CA ARG A 2 29.31 -40.28 -32.06
C ARG A 2 27.95 -40.84 -32.56
N LYS A 3 26.81 -40.13 -32.67
CA LYS A 3 26.44 -38.75 -33.11
C LYS A 3 25.03 -38.44 -32.53
N ILE A 4 24.72 -37.29 -31.96
CA ILE A 4 24.21 -36.05 -32.59
C ILE A 4 23.19 -36.28 -33.72
N MET A 5 21.91 -36.06 -33.43
CA MET A 5 20.98 -35.32 -34.30
C MET A 5 20.02 -34.49 -33.42
N ARG A 6 20.19 -33.18 -33.48
CA ARG A 6 19.15 -32.19 -33.18
C ARG A 6 18.20 -32.15 -34.37
N GLN A 7 16.89 -32.12 -34.14
CA GLN A 7 15.98 -31.31 -34.95
C GLN A 7 14.63 -31.12 -34.25
N PHE A 8 14.44 -29.88 -33.80
CA PHE A 8 13.19 -29.12 -33.84
C PHE A 8 11.91 -29.71 -33.20
N TRP A 9 11.73 -29.35 -31.93
CA TRP A 9 10.42 -29.25 -31.29
C TRP A 9 9.52 -28.26 -32.04
N PRO A 10 8.29 -28.60 -32.47
CA PRO A 10 7.35 -27.59 -32.92
C PRO A 10 6.78 -26.87 -31.69
N GLN A 11 7.25 -25.63 -31.49
CA GLN A 11 6.55 -24.66 -30.66
C GLN A 11 5.29 -24.16 -31.40
N VAL A 12 4.28 -23.80 -30.62
CA VAL A 12 3.14 -22.93 -30.97
C VAL A 12 1.91 -23.63 -31.59
N SER A 13 0.92 -23.93 -30.74
CA SER A 13 -0.44 -23.37 -30.89
C SER A 13 -1.30 -23.67 -29.65
N LYS A 14 -1.15 -22.87 -28.60
CA LYS A 14 -2.19 -22.66 -27.59
C LYS A 14 -2.37 -21.15 -27.40
N LYS A 15 -2.72 -20.46 -28.47
CA LYS A 15 -3.34 -19.14 -28.39
C LYS A 15 -4.76 -19.31 -28.92
N ASN A 16 -5.73 -18.76 -28.17
CA ASN A 16 -7.12 -18.48 -28.59
C ASN A 16 -8.24 -19.37 -28.05
N GLN A 17 -8.22 -19.79 -26.79
CA GLN A 17 -9.44 -20.30 -26.12
C GLN A 17 -9.83 -19.57 -24.81
N GLN A 18 -9.34 -18.34 -24.57
CA GLN A 18 -9.75 -17.55 -23.39
C GLN A 18 -10.20 -16.12 -23.72
N ARG A 19 -10.66 -15.84 -24.94
CA ARG A 19 -11.15 -14.49 -25.32
C ARG A 19 -12.66 -14.40 -25.59
N LEU A 20 -13.40 -15.51 -25.53
CA LEU A 20 -14.83 -15.51 -25.89
C LEU A 20 -15.79 -15.37 -24.70
N PHE A 21 -15.32 -15.51 -23.45
CA PHE A 21 -16.25 -15.64 -22.31
C PHE A 21 -16.53 -14.40 -21.48
N LEU A 22 -15.90 -13.25 -21.70
CA LEU A 22 -16.25 -12.07 -20.89
C LEU A 22 -16.19 -10.73 -21.66
N PRO A 23 -17.04 -10.52 -22.68
CA PRO A 23 -17.44 -9.17 -23.04
C PRO A 23 -18.42 -8.56 -22.01
N TYR A 24 -18.93 -9.35 -21.05
CA TYR A 24 -19.92 -8.93 -20.05
C TYR A 24 -19.53 -9.32 -18.60
N SER A 25 -18.24 -9.26 -18.24
CA SER A 25 -17.80 -9.41 -16.84
C SER A 25 -18.27 -8.28 -15.93
N HIS A 26 -18.60 -7.12 -16.50
CA HIS A 26 -19.03 -5.92 -15.77
C HIS A 26 -20.33 -6.10 -14.98
N GLY A 27 -21.14 -7.13 -15.28
CA GLY A 27 -22.33 -7.48 -14.48
C GLY A 27 -22.04 -8.43 -13.31
N ILE A 28 -20.98 -9.23 -13.40
CA ILE A 28 -20.64 -10.29 -12.43
C ILE A 28 -19.70 -9.74 -11.35
N THR A 29 -18.73 -8.91 -11.72
CA THR A 29 -17.88 -8.22 -10.75
C THR A 29 -18.56 -6.94 -10.28
N LYS A 30 -19.62 -7.06 -9.47
CA LYS A 30 -20.15 -5.95 -8.65
C LYS A 30 -19.20 -5.62 -7.48
N GLY A 31 -17.89 -5.61 -7.74
CA GLY A 31 -16.89 -5.14 -6.81
C GLY A 31 -16.71 -3.64 -6.95
N TYR A 32 -16.10 -3.00 -5.96
CA TYR A 32 -15.69 -1.58 -5.99
C TYR A 32 -14.62 -1.33 -7.07
N ASN A 33 -14.97 -1.46 -8.35
CA ASN A 33 -14.12 -1.03 -9.45
C ASN A 33 -14.02 0.50 -9.41
N THR A 34 -12.89 1.04 -9.85
CA THR A 34 -12.72 2.49 -10.05
C THR A 34 -13.42 2.99 -11.33
N TRP A 35 -14.14 2.08 -12.02
CA TRP A 35 -14.86 2.33 -13.26
C TRP A 35 -16.32 2.67 -12.94
N THR A 36 -16.64 3.96 -12.95
CA THR A 36 -18.03 4.43 -12.86
C THR A 36 -18.75 4.20 -14.19
N GLN A 37 -20.09 4.30 -14.20
CA GLN A 37 -20.93 4.07 -15.40
C GLN A 37 -20.82 5.17 -16.48
N GLY A 38 -19.71 5.91 -16.53
CA GLY A 38 -19.44 6.95 -17.53
C GLY A 38 -18.33 6.55 -18.49
N SER A 39 -18.34 7.13 -19.68
CA SER A 39 -17.22 7.05 -20.63
C SER A 39 -15.90 7.46 -19.95
N TYR A 40 -14.89 6.61 -20.09
CA TYR A 40 -13.55 6.78 -19.53
C TYR A 40 -13.05 8.22 -19.72
N GLY A 41 -12.82 8.94 -18.62
CA GLY A 41 -12.26 10.31 -18.64
C GLY A 41 -13.25 11.48 -18.53
N TYR A 42 -14.57 11.25 -18.42
CA TYR A 42 -15.57 12.34 -18.35
C TYR A 42 -16.51 12.31 -17.15
N SER A 43 -16.44 11.30 -16.27
CA SER A 43 -17.21 11.31 -15.03
C SER A 43 -16.46 12.07 -13.92
N TRP A 44 -17.15 13.03 -13.28
CA TRP A 44 -16.64 13.79 -12.13
C TRP A 44 -16.10 12.88 -11.01
N ASP A 45 -16.71 11.71 -10.83
CA ASP A 45 -16.36 10.69 -9.83
C ASP A 45 -15.09 9.88 -10.21
N MET A 46 -14.62 9.93 -11.47
CA MET A 46 -13.31 9.37 -11.87
C MET A 46 -12.15 10.33 -11.68
N MET A 47 -12.38 11.65 -11.64
CA MET A 47 -11.30 12.64 -11.57
C MET A 47 -10.86 12.95 -10.14
N VAL A 48 -11.69 12.71 -9.12
CA VAL A 48 -11.37 13.09 -7.74
C VAL A 48 -11.00 11.86 -6.91
N HIS A 49 -9.70 11.58 -6.82
CA HIS A 49 -9.16 10.62 -5.85
C HIS A 49 -8.93 11.34 -4.51
N LYS A 50 -9.90 11.24 -3.60
CA LYS A 50 -9.82 11.76 -2.24
C LYS A 50 -9.32 10.66 -1.31
N TRP A 51 -8.05 10.74 -0.94
CA TRP A 51 -7.43 9.90 0.07
C TRP A 51 -7.66 10.49 1.46
N ARG A 52 -8.25 9.71 2.37
CA ARG A 52 -8.49 10.10 3.76
C ARG A 52 -7.82 9.10 4.71
N PRO A 53 -6.95 9.54 5.62
CA PRO A 53 -6.45 8.68 6.69
C PRO A 53 -7.60 8.36 7.65
N VAL A 54 -7.80 7.07 7.89
CA VAL A 54 -8.83 6.55 8.81
C VAL A 54 -8.23 6.32 10.18
N HIS A 55 -7.09 5.60 10.22
CA HIS A 55 -6.38 5.28 11.43
C HIS A 55 -4.87 5.26 11.15
N ALA A 56 -4.06 5.59 12.15
CA ALA A 56 -2.62 5.44 12.09
C ALA A 56 -2.15 4.85 13.42
N LYS A 57 -1.37 3.78 13.36
CA LYS A 57 -0.80 3.10 14.51
C LYS A 57 0.71 3.26 14.46
N LEU A 58 1.26 3.78 15.53
CA LEU A 58 2.69 3.98 15.71
C LEU A 58 3.16 3.10 16.87
N ILE A 59 4.11 2.23 16.59
CA ILE A 59 4.71 1.34 17.59
C ILE A 59 6.20 1.63 17.65
N LEU A 60 6.66 1.97 18.85
CA LEU A 60 8.07 2.10 19.19
C LEU A 60 8.51 0.80 19.85
N TYR A 61 9.43 0.09 19.23
CA TYR A 61 9.97 -1.16 19.77
C TYR A 61 11.41 -0.93 20.23
N ASP A 62 11.65 -1.09 21.53
CA ASP A 62 12.99 -1.01 22.10
C ASP A 62 13.61 -2.41 22.11
N ASN A 63 14.73 -2.56 21.39
CA ASN A 63 15.42 -3.84 21.26
C ASN A 63 16.12 -4.25 22.57
N ILE A 64 16.46 -3.29 23.44
CA ILE A 64 17.17 -3.56 24.69
C ILE A 64 16.19 -4.06 25.75
N THR A 65 15.09 -3.34 25.95
CA THR A 65 14.07 -3.72 26.95
C THR A 65 13.07 -4.75 26.42
N GLN A 66 13.09 -5.03 25.11
CA GLN A 66 12.17 -5.95 24.43
C GLN A 66 10.70 -5.56 24.64
N ARG A 67 10.42 -4.25 24.72
CA ARG A 67 9.09 -3.70 24.96
C ARG A 67 8.59 -2.92 23.77
N ALA A 68 7.31 -3.14 23.44
CA ALA A 68 6.58 -2.38 22.44
C ALA A 68 5.76 -1.29 23.14
N HIS A 69 5.95 -0.04 22.72
CA HIS A 69 5.21 1.12 23.21
C HIS A 69 4.32 1.65 22.10
N PHE A 70 3.02 1.79 22.38
CA PHE A 70 2.08 2.43 21.49
C PHE A 70 2.18 3.94 21.67
N LEU A 71 2.52 4.64 20.60
CA LEU A 71 2.68 6.08 20.60
C LEU A 71 1.47 6.75 19.95
N ASP A 72 1.04 7.85 20.55
CA ASP A 72 0.04 8.72 19.95
C ASP A 72 0.75 9.76 19.06
N PRO A 73 0.56 9.73 17.73
CA PRO A 73 1.22 10.65 16.82
C PRO A 73 0.83 12.12 17.04
N GLU A 74 -0.34 12.40 17.62
CA GLU A 74 -0.80 13.77 17.84
C GLU A 74 0.07 14.52 18.85
N LYS A 75 0.78 13.79 19.72
CA LYS A 75 1.73 14.37 20.68
C LYS A 75 3.01 14.89 20.03
N PHE A 76 3.38 14.38 18.85
CA PHE A 76 4.63 14.73 18.16
C PHE A 76 4.46 15.82 17.12
N THR A 77 3.29 15.88 16.49
CA THR A 77 2.96 16.85 15.44
C THR A 77 1.47 17.16 15.46
N THR A 78 1.16 18.46 15.37
CA THR A 78 -0.22 18.95 15.24
C THR A 78 -0.81 18.63 13.86
N SER A 79 0.04 18.40 12.86
CA SER A 79 -0.38 18.18 11.48
C SER A 79 -0.42 16.68 11.13
N ARG A 80 -1.49 16.25 10.46
CA ARG A 80 -1.63 14.88 9.93
C ARG A 80 -1.03 14.69 8.53
N ARG A 81 -0.38 15.70 7.97
CA ARG A 81 0.18 15.67 6.60
C ARG A 81 1.18 14.53 6.38
N TRP A 82 1.91 14.14 7.43
CA TRP A 82 2.90 13.08 7.36
C TRP A 82 2.32 11.72 6.93
N GLN A 83 1.02 11.49 7.13
CA GLN A 83 0.34 10.23 6.78
C GLN A 83 0.08 10.08 5.27
N HIS A 84 0.13 11.17 4.51
CA HIS A 84 -0.30 11.16 3.11
C HIS A 84 0.79 10.74 2.13
N GLN A 85 2.07 10.85 2.52
CA GLN A 85 3.20 10.64 1.61
C GLN A 85 4.29 9.80 2.29
N ALA A 86 4.77 8.77 1.60
CA ALA A 86 5.71 7.81 2.17
C ALA A 86 7.01 8.45 2.69
N HIS A 87 7.57 9.42 1.96
CA HIS A 87 8.81 10.09 2.40
C HIS A 87 8.60 10.90 3.68
N MET A 88 7.41 11.50 3.86
CA MET A 88 7.09 12.23 5.09
C MET A 88 6.94 11.28 6.28
N VAL A 89 6.43 10.06 6.07
CA VAL A 89 6.39 9.02 7.10
C VAL A 89 7.81 8.65 7.54
N VAL A 90 8.74 8.49 6.60
CA VAL A 90 10.16 8.19 6.91
C VAL A 90 10.80 9.32 7.70
N GLN A 91 10.59 10.57 7.28
CA GLN A 91 11.10 11.74 8.01
C GLN A 91 10.51 11.82 9.43
N PHE A 92 9.22 11.55 9.58
CA PHE A 92 8.54 11.52 10.87
C PHE A 92 9.11 10.42 11.78
N ALA A 93 9.36 9.23 11.25
CA ALA A 93 9.97 8.14 11.99
C ALA A 93 11.40 8.50 12.46
N HIS A 94 12.21 9.15 11.62
CA HIS A 94 13.53 9.64 12.05
C HIS A 94 13.43 10.65 13.20
N CYS A 95 12.50 11.59 13.11
CA CYS A 95 12.28 12.57 14.19
C CYS A 95 11.88 11.91 15.52
N ILE A 96 10.99 10.91 15.48
CA ILE A 96 10.60 10.15 16.67
C ILE A 96 11.80 9.39 17.26
N ARG A 97 12.60 8.73 16.43
CA ARG A 97 13.80 8.01 16.87
C ARG A 97 14.78 8.95 17.58
N ASP A 98 15.01 10.12 17.01
CA ASP A 98 15.98 11.06 17.55
C ASP A 98 15.48 11.69 18.87
N ARG A 99 14.18 11.97 18.99
CA ARG A 99 13.56 12.34 20.28
C ARG A 99 13.63 11.22 21.32
N ALA A 100 13.34 9.98 20.93
CA ALA A 100 13.40 8.84 21.84
C ALA A 100 14.80 8.65 22.43
N ARG A 101 15.83 8.89 21.61
CA ARG A 101 17.25 8.90 22.04
C ARG A 101 17.57 10.03 23.01
N GLN A 102 17.07 11.24 22.75
CA GLN A 102 17.37 12.42 23.55
C GLN A 102 16.63 12.45 24.90
N GLU A 103 15.35 12.11 24.91
CA GLU A 103 14.50 12.22 26.10
C GLU A 103 14.56 10.98 27.00
N PHE A 104 14.61 9.79 26.40
CA PHE A 104 14.54 8.51 27.14
C PHE A 104 15.85 7.71 27.12
N GLY A 105 16.88 8.18 26.42
CA GLY A 105 18.18 7.49 26.34
C GLY A 105 18.14 6.15 25.60
N MET A 106 17.09 5.87 24.82
CA MET A 106 16.92 4.60 24.11
C MET A 106 17.88 4.53 22.90
N LYS A 107 18.81 3.57 22.87
CA LYS A 107 19.86 3.49 21.83
C LYS A 107 19.41 2.74 20.58
N GLU A 108 18.84 1.55 20.77
CA GLU A 108 18.41 0.64 19.72
C GLU A 108 16.89 0.57 19.66
N VAL A 109 16.32 1.35 18.72
CA VAL A 109 14.88 1.50 18.63
C VAL A 109 14.43 1.28 17.19
N GLU A 110 13.41 0.46 17.05
CA GLU A 110 12.72 0.21 15.80
C GLU A 110 11.35 0.90 15.84
N ILE A 111 10.94 1.46 14.70
CA ILE A 111 9.67 2.18 14.59
C ILE A 111 8.84 1.48 13.52
N TYR A 112 7.67 1.00 13.92
CA TYR A 112 6.68 0.42 13.04
C TYR A 112 5.53 1.41 12.88
N VAL A 113 5.23 1.75 11.63
CA VAL A 113 4.16 2.68 11.27
C VAL A 113 3.18 1.97 10.35
N ASP A 114 1.93 1.87 10.79
CA ASP A 114 0.82 1.37 9.98
C ASP A 114 -0.18 2.51 9.76
N VAL A 115 -0.44 2.88 8.50
CA VAL A 115 -1.39 3.93 8.13
C VAL A 115 -2.50 3.30 7.29
N TRP A 116 -3.74 3.42 7.76
CA TRP A 116 -4.92 2.96 7.03
C TRP A 116 -5.54 4.12 6.29
N MET A 117 -5.63 4.00 4.96
CA MET A 117 -6.15 5.02 4.07
C MET A 117 -7.46 4.54 3.43
N SER A 118 -8.44 5.43 3.35
CA SER A 118 -9.65 5.24 2.58
C SER A 118 -9.59 6.08 1.31
N LEU A 119 -9.93 5.46 0.18
CA LEU A 119 -10.10 6.15 -1.09
C LEU A 119 -11.59 6.42 -1.32
N ASN A 120 -11.99 7.68 -1.49
CA ASN A 120 -13.36 8.07 -1.84
C ASN A 120 -14.44 7.50 -0.90
N GLY A 121 -14.14 7.37 0.40
CA GLY A 121 -15.09 6.85 1.40
C GLY A 121 -15.27 5.32 1.37
N ARG A 122 -14.43 4.60 0.64
CA ARG A 122 -14.41 3.13 0.62
C ARG A 122 -13.82 2.57 1.92
N PHE A 123 -13.98 1.26 2.14
CA PHE A 123 -13.31 0.56 3.24
C PHE A 123 -11.80 0.81 3.22
N ALA A 124 -11.23 0.98 4.40
CA ALA A 124 -9.82 1.31 4.55
C ALA A 124 -8.95 0.17 4.02
N GLN A 125 -7.90 0.54 3.29
CA GLN A 125 -6.88 -0.35 2.77
C GLN A 125 -5.56 -0.05 3.50
N ARG A 126 -4.72 -1.08 3.62
CA ARG A 126 -3.39 -1.01 4.23
C ARG A 126 -2.34 -0.81 3.15
#